data_AF-A0A1J4K7E6-F1
#
_entry.id   AF-A0A1J4K7E6-F1
#
_cell.length_a   1.000
_cell.length_b   1.000
_cell.length_c   1.000
_cell.angle_alpha   90.00
_cell.angle_beta   90.00
_cell.angle_gamma   90.00
#
_symmetry.space_group_name_H-M   'P 1'
#
loop_
_entity.id
_entity.type
_entity.pdbx_description
1 polymer ?
#
loop_
_entity_poly.entity_id
_entity_poly.type
_entity_poly.pdbx_seq_one_letter_code
_entity_poly.pdbx_strand_id
1 'polypeptide(L)'
;MKKTAFKKPVAAFVVEGHQIPFSKGKFMLFSPIYDKTRENLIEIDDPEITVEIVQIFVDSIKGKEFVVSPEQIEPLYRLSNKWQYQEMIEYLNVISSASNLIQQLTEKIINNEDTQKVEQLISQKIEEAIKEPRFHEIPIENLYRIFEKTSKIENQNDLFTFLKNELDHNGKDSYKLFKFLSIADLNDSESLQLLDIFKAHQELKEIIPFDFSIIETLIKNKAAAIEENKSLRQEIATLKAQLNSKDLTITEKVDENQHIDGKNEINEIAALKAKLIETEKKLNEVTQELQKTKNNVHSSSQRRVFCFCINPVFSKFLCSYFYYYCCLFCLFL
;
A
#
# COMPACT_ATOMS: atom_id res chain seq x y z
N MET A 1 -27.47 11.02 70.01
CA MET A 1 -27.01 11.70 68.79
C MET A 1 -26.66 10.65 67.73
N LYS A 2 -27.50 10.48 66.70
CA LYS A 2 -27.17 9.61 65.55
C LYS A 2 -26.06 10.32 64.77
N LYS A 3 -24.86 9.73 64.71
CA LYS A 3 -23.82 10.17 63.78
C LYS A 3 -24.34 9.90 62.37
N THR A 4 -24.88 10.92 61.71
CA THR A 4 -25.07 10.90 60.26
C THR A 4 -23.67 10.77 59.65
N ALA A 5 -23.35 9.57 59.17
CA ALA A 5 -22.13 9.34 58.41
C ALA A 5 -22.18 10.28 57.21
N PHE A 6 -21.30 11.29 57.20
CA PHE A 6 -21.04 12.07 56.00
C PHE A 6 -20.54 11.09 54.94
N LYS A 7 -21.41 10.68 54.01
CA LYS A 7 -20.99 9.98 52.79
C LYS A 7 -20.07 10.94 52.06
N LYS A 8 -18.77 10.65 52.09
CA LYS A 8 -17.80 11.38 51.26
C LYS A 8 -18.31 11.33 49.80
N PRO A 9 -18.21 12.43 49.05
CA PRO A 9 -18.58 12.42 47.64
C PRO A 9 -17.77 11.34 46.94
N VAL A 10 -18.48 10.39 46.33
CA VAL A 10 -17.87 9.30 45.57
C VAL A 10 -17.49 9.87 44.21
N ALA A 11 -16.24 9.69 43.80
CA ALA A 11 -15.82 10.13 42.48
C ALA A 11 -16.50 9.24 41.42
N ALA A 12 -17.07 9.85 40.39
CA ALA A 12 -17.81 9.12 39.37
C ALA A 12 -17.70 9.75 37.98
N PHE A 13 -17.76 8.90 36.96
CA PHE A 13 -18.07 9.33 35.61
C PHE A 13 -19.58 9.45 35.47
N VAL A 14 -20.05 10.49 34.79
CA VAL A 14 -21.46 10.72 34.50
C VAL A 14 -21.67 10.56 32.99
N VAL A 15 -22.47 9.58 32.60
CA VAL A 15 -22.78 9.25 31.20
C VAL A 15 -24.26 8.90 31.11
N GLU A 16 -25.00 9.54 30.19
CA GLU A 16 -26.45 9.32 30.03
C GLU A 16 -27.25 9.45 31.35
N GLY A 17 -26.83 10.34 32.25
CA GLY A 17 -27.44 10.51 33.58
C GLY A 17 -27.08 9.43 34.62
N HIS A 18 -26.30 8.42 34.25
CA HIS A 18 -25.82 7.36 35.14
C HIS A 18 -24.47 7.73 35.76
N GLN A 19 -24.27 7.41 37.04
CA GLN A 19 -23.02 7.62 37.76
C GLN A 19 -22.26 6.32 37.92
N ILE A 20 -21.06 6.25 37.35
CA ILE A 20 -20.17 5.08 37.42
C ILE A 20 -19.02 5.39 38.38
N PRO A 21 -19.02 4.83 39.60
CA PRO A 21 -18.09 5.22 40.64
C PRO A 21 -16.70 4.62 40.45
N PHE A 22 -15.67 5.41 40.73
CA PHE A 22 -14.26 4.99 40.71
C PHE A 22 -13.48 5.44 41.95
N SER A 23 -12.33 4.82 42.18
CA SER A 23 -11.40 5.23 43.25
C SER A 23 -10.44 6.28 42.73
N LYS A 24 -10.49 7.50 43.28
CA LYS A 24 -9.55 8.58 42.92
C LYS A 24 -8.10 8.13 43.00
N GLY A 25 -7.75 7.46 44.10
CA GLY A 25 -6.39 6.96 44.35
C GLY A 25 -5.91 6.03 43.24
N LYS A 26 -6.74 5.07 42.84
CA LYS A 26 -6.41 4.16 41.74
C LYS A 26 -6.36 4.91 40.41
N PHE A 27 -7.35 5.76 40.13
CA PHE A 27 -7.41 6.45 38.84
C PHE A 27 -6.23 7.39 38.61
N MET A 28 -5.71 8.05 39.65
CA MET A 28 -4.48 8.85 39.56
C MET A 28 -3.24 8.05 39.17
N LEU A 29 -3.17 6.75 39.49
CA LEU A 29 -2.04 5.90 39.09
C LEU A 29 -2.04 5.63 37.58
N PHE A 30 -3.23 5.57 36.98
CA PHE A 30 -3.42 5.24 35.57
C PHE A 30 -3.61 6.46 34.67
N SER A 31 -4.08 7.58 35.22
CA SER A 31 -4.37 8.81 34.48
C SER A 31 -3.60 10.00 35.07
N PRO A 32 -2.47 10.39 34.46
CA PRO A 32 -1.73 11.60 34.85
C PRO A 32 -2.57 12.88 34.72
N ILE A 33 -3.58 12.88 33.84
CA ILE A 33 -4.49 14.01 33.65
C ILE A 33 -5.42 14.18 34.85
N TYR A 34 -5.91 13.09 35.44
CA TYR A 34 -6.82 13.20 36.57
C TYR A 34 -6.18 13.84 37.82
N ASP A 35 -4.87 13.66 38.02
CA ASP A 35 -4.15 14.34 39.10
C ASP A 35 -4.22 15.87 38.97
N LYS A 36 -4.37 16.39 37.73
CA LYS A 36 -4.50 17.82 37.47
C LYS A 36 -5.92 18.35 37.65
N THR A 37 -6.96 17.59 37.28
CA THR A 37 -8.36 18.05 37.34
C THR A 37 -8.98 17.83 38.71
N ARG A 38 -8.75 16.66 39.32
CA ARG A 38 -9.25 16.23 40.64
C ARG A 38 -10.77 16.33 40.84
N GLU A 39 -11.52 16.44 39.76
CA GLU A 39 -12.97 16.56 39.78
C GLU A 39 -13.63 15.35 40.45
N ASN A 40 -14.72 15.59 41.17
CA ASN A 40 -15.51 14.50 41.77
C ASN A 40 -16.46 13.87 40.76
N LEU A 41 -17.00 14.67 39.84
CA LEU A 41 -17.91 14.21 38.82
C LEU A 41 -17.32 14.60 37.47
N ILE A 42 -17.15 13.61 36.60
CA ILE A 42 -16.59 13.79 35.27
C ILE A 42 -17.70 13.50 34.27
N GLU A 43 -18.19 14.52 33.58
CA GLU A 43 -19.20 14.35 32.54
C GLU A 43 -18.56 13.86 31.23
N ILE A 44 -19.18 12.83 30.64
CA ILE A 44 -18.81 12.29 29.34
C ILE A 44 -19.88 12.74 28.33
N ASP A 45 -19.50 13.70 27.50
CA ASP A 45 -20.32 14.23 26.41
C ASP A 45 -19.78 13.70 25.07
N ASP A 46 -19.88 12.39 24.88
CA ASP A 46 -19.56 11.70 23.61
C ASP A 46 -20.67 10.67 23.35
N PRO A 47 -21.49 10.81 22.29
CA PRO A 47 -22.64 9.95 22.05
C PRO A 47 -22.26 8.50 21.71
N GLU A 48 -21.00 8.23 21.36
CA GLU A 48 -20.52 6.88 21.11
C GLU A 48 -19.96 6.21 22.39
N ILE A 49 -19.76 6.97 23.47
CA ILE A 49 -19.31 6.44 24.76
C ILE A 49 -20.54 6.16 25.64
N THR A 50 -20.94 4.90 25.67
CA THR A 50 -22.10 4.43 26.46
C THR A 50 -21.71 4.12 27.92
N VAL A 51 -22.73 3.88 28.76
CA VAL A 51 -22.56 3.35 30.13
C VAL A 51 -21.64 2.13 30.17
N GLU A 52 -21.78 1.22 29.20
CA GLU A 52 -21.00 -0.02 29.13
C GLU A 52 -19.51 0.25 28.87
N ILE A 53 -19.19 1.16 27.93
CA ILE A 53 -17.81 1.59 27.64
C ILE A 53 -17.13 2.14 28.89
N VAL A 54 -17.82 3.04 29.59
CA VAL A 54 -17.27 3.66 30.81
C VAL A 54 -17.14 2.62 31.93
N GLN A 55 -18.05 1.65 32.01
CA GLN A 55 -17.99 0.57 32.98
C GLN A 55 -16.75 -0.31 32.75
N ILE A 56 -16.47 -0.70 31.50
CA ILE A 56 -15.25 -1.45 31.13
C ILE A 56 -14.00 -0.66 31.51
N PHE A 57 -13.95 0.63 31.14
CA PHE A 57 -12.83 1.52 31.48
C PHE A 57 -12.58 1.59 32.99
N VAL A 58 -13.64 1.72 33.79
CA VAL A 58 -13.56 1.77 35.26
C VAL A 58 -13.21 0.42 35.89
N ASP A 59 -13.71 -0.68 35.33
CA ASP A 59 -13.39 -2.03 35.82
C ASP A 59 -11.93 -2.41 35.52
N SER A 60 -11.39 -1.96 34.39
CA SER A 60 -9.96 -2.00 34.07
C SER A 60 -9.10 -1.29 35.14
N ILE A 61 -9.41 -0.04 35.49
CA ILE A 61 -8.75 0.70 36.59
C ILE A 61 -8.86 -0.02 37.93
N LYS A 62 -9.96 -0.76 38.16
CA LYS A 62 -10.16 -1.52 39.40
C LYS A 62 -9.35 -2.81 39.44
N GLY A 63 -8.80 -3.26 38.30
CA GLY A 63 -8.13 -4.54 38.14
C GLY A 63 -9.10 -5.72 38.11
N LYS A 64 -10.34 -5.49 37.63
CA LYS A 64 -11.31 -6.57 37.44
C LYS A 64 -11.15 -7.17 36.05
N GLU A 65 -11.62 -8.40 35.88
CA GLU A 65 -11.77 -8.99 34.56
C GLU A 65 -12.86 -8.26 33.76
N PHE A 66 -12.59 -8.05 32.47
CA PHE A 66 -13.50 -7.46 31.51
C PHE A 66 -13.26 -8.07 30.13
N VAL A 67 -14.24 -7.95 29.25
CA VAL A 67 -14.17 -8.39 27.85
C VAL A 67 -14.47 -7.17 26.98
N VAL A 68 -13.67 -6.97 25.94
CA VAL A 68 -13.87 -5.89 24.97
C VAL A 68 -14.31 -6.50 23.65
N SER A 69 -15.50 -6.13 23.20
CA SER A 69 -15.97 -6.44 21.84
C SER A 69 -15.37 -5.47 20.81
N PRO A 70 -15.28 -5.85 19.53
CA PRO A 70 -14.67 -5.01 18.49
C PRO A 70 -15.29 -3.61 18.37
N GLU A 71 -16.61 -3.50 18.51
CA GLU A 71 -17.34 -2.22 18.49
C GLU A 71 -17.00 -1.29 19.66
N GLN A 72 -16.46 -1.84 20.75
CA GLN A 72 -16.09 -1.09 21.95
C GLN A 72 -14.64 -0.58 21.88
N ILE A 73 -13.80 -1.11 20.98
CA ILE A 73 -12.38 -0.78 20.89
C ILE A 73 -12.18 0.72 20.66
N GLU A 74 -12.83 1.29 19.65
CA GLU A 74 -12.61 2.69 19.24
C GLU A 74 -13.10 3.68 20.32
N PRO A 75 -14.33 3.58 20.88
CA PRO A 75 -14.75 4.43 22.00
C PRO A 75 -13.85 4.29 23.24
N LEU A 76 -13.41 3.06 23.57
CA LEU A 76 -12.46 2.83 24.66
C LEU A 76 -11.10 3.44 24.36
N TYR A 77 -10.64 3.41 23.10
CA TYR A 77 -9.38 4.01 22.68
C TYR A 77 -9.41 5.52 22.84
N ARG A 78 -10.50 6.18 22.41
CA ARG A 78 -10.68 7.63 22.60
C ARG A 78 -10.76 8.01 24.08
N LEU A 79 -11.54 7.26 24.86
CA LEU A 79 -11.65 7.50 26.31
C LEU A 79 -10.28 7.32 27.00
N SER A 80 -9.55 6.27 26.63
CA SER A 80 -8.22 5.99 27.20
C SER A 80 -7.20 7.04 26.81
N ASN A 81 -7.21 7.52 25.57
CA ASN A 81 -6.36 8.63 25.13
C ASN A 81 -6.70 9.93 25.86
N LYS A 82 -8.00 10.27 26.00
CA LYS A 82 -8.46 11.47 26.72
C LYS A 82 -7.92 11.51 28.15
N TRP A 83 -7.84 10.35 28.80
CA TRP A 83 -7.33 10.22 30.17
C TRP A 83 -5.87 9.79 30.25
N GLN A 84 -5.17 9.62 29.13
CA GLN A 84 -3.79 9.11 29.07
C GLN A 84 -3.61 7.79 29.84
N TYR A 85 -4.59 6.89 29.75
CA TYR A 85 -4.51 5.57 30.36
C TYR A 85 -3.70 4.62 29.47
N GLN A 86 -2.38 4.65 29.66
CA GLN A 86 -1.42 3.95 28.81
C GLN A 86 -1.63 2.43 28.77
N GLU A 87 -1.86 1.77 29.90
CA GLU A 87 -2.01 0.30 29.91
C GLU A 87 -3.25 -0.15 29.12
N MET A 88 -4.35 0.61 29.18
CA MET A 88 -5.54 0.32 28.37
C MET A 88 -5.28 0.56 26.89
N ILE A 89 -4.55 1.62 26.53
CA ILE A 89 -4.15 1.88 25.15
C ILE A 89 -3.31 0.71 24.61
N GLU A 90 -2.34 0.23 25.39
CA GLU A 90 -1.51 -0.92 25.03
C GLU A 90 -2.34 -2.19 24.88
N TYR A 91 -3.24 -2.47 25.83
CA TYR A 91 -4.18 -3.58 25.73
C TYR A 91 -5.03 -3.51 24.46
N LEU A 92 -5.63 -2.35 24.17
CA LEU A 92 -6.44 -2.12 22.99
C LEU A 92 -5.62 -2.29 21.71
N ASN A 93 -4.38 -1.83 21.66
CA ASN A 93 -3.46 -2.05 20.54
C ASN A 93 -3.18 -3.54 20.32
N VAL A 94 -3.03 -4.32 21.40
CA VAL A 94 -2.81 -5.77 21.31
C VAL A 94 -4.05 -6.48 20.76
N ILE A 95 -5.23 -6.22 21.32
CA ILE A 95 -6.46 -6.89 20.87
C ILE A 95 -6.94 -6.41 19.48
N SER A 96 -6.52 -5.22 19.04
CA SER A 96 -6.74 -4.71 17.67
C SER A 96 -5.62 -5.05 16.70
N SER A 97 -4.61 -5.84 17.11
CA SER A 97 -3.56 -6.30 16.19
C SER A 97 -4.15 -7.11 15.03
N ALA A 98 -3.50 -7.03 13.87
CA ALA A 98 -3.95 -7.77 12.68
C ALA A 98 -4.12 -9.27 12.97
N SER A 99 -3.19 -9.88 13.70
CA SER A 99 -3.25 -11.30 14.05
C SER A 99 -4.50 -11.68 14.85
N ASN A 100 -4.89 -10.86 15.83
CA ASN A 100 -6.10 -11.08 16.64
C ASN A 100 -7.38 -10.82 15.83
N LEU A 101 -7.39 -9.78 15.00
CA LEU A 101 -8.53 -9.50 14.13
C LEU A 101 -8.75 -10.61 13.10
N ILE A 102 -7.68 -11.17 12.55
CA ILE A 102 -7.75 -12.33 11.64
C ILE A 102 -8.35 -13.53 12.35
N GLN A 103 -7.89 -13.83 13.57
CA GLN A 103 -8.46 -14.93 14.36
C GLN A 103 -9.97 -14.74 14.61
N GLN A 104 -10.38 -13.55 15.03
CA GLN A 104 -11.79 -13.24 15.25
C GLN A 104 -12.62 -13.37 13.96
N LEU A 105 -12.07 -12.93 12.82
CA LEU A 105 -12.73 -13.09 11.54
C LEU A 105 -12.92 -14.57 11.19
N THR A 106 -11.88 -15.39 11.36
CA THR A 106 -11.94 -16.84 11.12
C THR A 106 -13.00 -17.51 11.99
N GLU A 107 -13.04 -17.20 13.29
CA GLU A 107 -14.06 -17.72 14.22
C GLU A 107 -15.48 -17.31 13.78
N LYS A 108 -15.68 -16.06 13.38
CA LYS A 108 -16.97 -15.56 12.89
C LYS A 108 -17.41 -16.24 11.60
N ILE A 109 -16.48 -16.52 10.68
CA ILE A 109 -16.78 -17.25 9.44
C ILE A 109 -17.23 -18.67 9.75
N ILE A 110 -16.51 -19.38 10.63
CA ILE A 110 -16.86 -20.75 11.05
C ILE A 110 -18.26 -20.78 11.70
N ASN A 111 -18.60 -19.76 12.48
CA ASN A 111 -19.88 -19.65 13.17
C ASN A 111 -21.00 -19.05 12.31
N ASN A 112 -20.75 -18.69 11.05
CA ASN A 112 -21.69 -17.99 10.16
C ASN A 112 -22.23 -16.66 10.76
N GLU A 113 -21.39 -15.93 11.47
CA GLU A 113 -21.72 -14.63 12.04
C GLU A 113 -21.45 -13.47 11.07
N ASP A 114 -21.97 -12.28 11.39
CA ASP A 114 -21.63 -11.06 10.64
C ASP A 114 -20.14 -10.72 10.81
N THR A 115 -19.47 -10.57 9.67
CA THR A 115 -18.03 -10.34 9.53
C THR A 115 -17.69 -8.90 9.13
N GLN A 116 -18.67 -8.09 8.73
CA GLN A 116 -18.41 -6.81 8.04
C GLN A 116 -17.53 -5.84 8.84
N LYS A 117 -17.78 -5.74 10.16
CA LYS A 117 -17.02 -4.86 11.06
C LYS A 117 -15.58 -5.31 11.23
N VAL A 118 -15.35 -6.61 11.40
CA VAL A 118 -13.98 -7.15 11.57
C VAL A 118 -13.20 -7.01 10.27
N GLU A 119 -13.82 -7.25 9.12
CA GLU A 119 -13.23 -6.97 7.80
C GLU A 119 -12.84 -5.49 7.66
N GLN A 120 -13.67 -4.56 8.16
CA GLN A 120 -13.36 -3.12 8.13
C GLN A 120 -12.13 -2.80 9.00
N LEU A 121 -12.03 -3.38 10.20
CA LEU A 121 -10.87 -3.19 11.07
C LEU A 121 -9.59 -3.76 10.44
N ILE A 122 -9.68 -4.95 9.82
CA ILE A 122 -8.54 -5.54 9.11
C ILE A 122 -8.11 -4.66 7.94
N SER A 123 -9.05 -4.07 7.18
CA SER A 123 -8.71 -3.20 6.04
C SER A 123 -7.87 -1.97 6.45
N GLN A 124 -8.06 -1.47 7.68
CA GLN A 124 -7.27 -0.37 8.25
C GLN A 124 -5.85 -0.80 8.64
N LYS A 125 -5.63 -2.11 8.83
CA LYS A 125 -4.36 -2.74 9.20
C LYS A 125 -3.84 -3.67 8.12
N ILE A 126 -4.20 -3.42 6.87
CA ILE A 126 -3.92 -4.34 5.77
C ILE A 126 -2.43 -4.65 5.59
N GLU A 127 -1.54 -3.68 5.84
CA GLU A 127 -0.09 -3.88 5.70
C GLU A 127 0.50 -4.81 6.77
N GLU A 128 -0.10 -4.83 7.96
CA GLU A 128 0.21 -5.82 8.99
C GLU A 128 -0.43 -7.16 8.62
N ALA A 129 -1.70 -7.15 8.19
CA ALA A 129 -2.48 -8.34 7.90
C ALA A 129 -1.89 -9.20 6.77
N ILE A 130 -1.44 -8.61 5.67
CA ILE A 130 -0.85 -9.36 4.54
C ILE A 130 0.45 -10.10 4.89
N LYS A 131 1.08 -9.77 6.03
CA LYS A 131 2.28 -10.41 6.55
C LYS A 131 1.95 -11.55 7.51
N GLU A 132 0.72 -11.62 8.01
CA GLU A 132 0.28 -12.65 8.92
C GLU A 132 -0.01 -13.94 8.14
N PRO A 133 0.64 -15.07 8.48
CA PRO A 133 0.44 -16.32 7.73
C PRO A 133 -1.02 -16.80 7.71
N ARG A 134 -1.76 -16.57 8.81
CA ARG A 134 -3.19 -16.93 8.92
C ARG A 134 -4.09 -16.13 7.99
N PHE A 135 -3.61 -15.03 7.41
CA PHE A 135 -4.39 -14.23 6.47
C PHE A 135 -4.74 -15.03 5.20
N HIS A 136 -3.87 -15.97 4.81
CA HIS A 136 -4.10 -16.91 3.69
C HIS A 136 -5.23 -17.93 3.96
N GLU A 137 -5.66 -18.09 5.21
CA GLU A 137 -6.72 -19.02 5.59
C GLU A 137 -8.12 -18.40 5.42
N ILE A 138 -8.20 -17.09 5.15
CA ILE A 138 -9.46 -16.38 4.97
C ILE A 138 -10.01 -16.68 3.57
N PRO A 139 -11.32 -17.00 3.44
CA PRO A 139 -11.98 -17.18 2.15
C PRO A 139 -11.77 -15.98 1.21
N ILE A 140 -11.58 -16.27 -0.09
CA ILE A 140 -11.27 -15.26 -1.11
C ILE A 140 -12.36 -14.18 -1.20
N GLU A 141 -13.63 -14.50 -0.91
CA GLU A 141 -14.74 -13.53 -0.84
C GLU A 141 -14.54 -12.50 0.26
N ASN A 142 -14.10 -12.94 1.44
CA ASN A 142 -13.82 -12.07 2.58
C ASN A 142 -12.56 -11.24 2.31
N LEU A 143 -11.49 -11.85 1.79
CA LEU A 143 -10.29 -11.11 1.36
C LEU A 143 -10.65 -10.02 0.36
N TYR A 144 -11.44 -10.33 -0.66
CA TYR A 144 -11.87 -9.36 -1.65
C TYR A 144 -12.63 -8.18 -1.03
N ARG A 145 -13.56 -8.43 -0.09
CA ARG A 145 -14.27 -7.37 0.64
C ARG A 145 -13.35 -6.53 1.52
N ILE A 146 -12.34 -7.14 2.15
CA ILE A 146 -11.33 -6.42 2.94
C ILE A 146 -10.55 -5.47 2.02
N PHE A 147 -9.99 -5.98 0.91
CA PHE A 147 -9.23 -5.17 -0.04
C PHE A 147 -10.08 -4.07 -0.70
N GLU A 148 -11.38 -4.30 -0.92
CA GLU A 148 -12.29 -3.29 -1.45
C GLU A 148 -12.52 -2.12 -0.48
N LYS A 149 -12.44 -2.37 0.82
CA LYS A 149 -12.56 -1.34 1.88
C LYS A 149 -11.24 -0.60 2.12
N THR A 150 -10.12 -1.16 1.66
CA THR A 150 -8.79 -0.57 1.81
C THR A 150 -8.64 0.65 0.91
N SER A 151 -8.28 1.80 1.50
CA SER A 151 -8.12 3.06 0.78
C SER A 151 -6.87 3.06 -0.12
N LYS A 152 -5.75 2.54 0.39
CA LYS A 152 -4.47 2.41 -0.32
C LYS A 152 -3.58 1.41 0.40
N ILE A 153 -2.80 0.65 -0.35
CA ILE A 153 -1.68 -0.16 0.15
C ILE A 153 -0.40 0.52 -0.32
N GLU A 154 0.49 0.90 0.58
CA GLU A 154 1.70 1.64 0.19
C GLU A 154 2.78 0.67 -0.28
N ASN A 155 2.95 -0.45 0.43
CA ASN A 155 3.93 -1.45 0.05
C ASN A 155 3.37 -2.46 -0.97
N GLN A 156 3.51 -2.13 -2.25
CA GLN A 156 3.05 -2.95 -3.38
C GLN A 156 3.86 -4.24 -3.55
N ASN A 157 5.11 -4.29 -3.05
CA ASN A 157 5.95 -5.48 -3.09
C ASN A 157 5.46 -6.53 -2.08
N ASP A 158 5.11 -6.10 -0.87
CA ASP A 158 4.51 -6.97 0.15
C ASP A 158 3.16 -7.51 -0.34
N LEU A 159 2.35 -6.64 -0.98
CA LEU A 159 1.09 -7.05 -1.60
C LEU A 159 1.30 -8.09 -2.71
N PHE A 160 2.25 -7.85 -3.61
CA PHE A 160 2.55 -8.81 -4.68
C PHE A 160 3.02 -10.17 -4.13
N THR A 161 3.86 -10.14 -3.08
CA THR A 161 4.32 -11.35 -2.40
C THR A 161 3.15 -12.12 -1.79
N PHE A 162 2.26 -11.41 -1.08
CA PHE A 162 1.03 -11.98 -0.54
C PHE A 162 0.17 -12.61 -1.65
N LEU A 163 -0.11 -11.87 -2.73
CA LEU A 163 -0.96 -12.35 -3.84
C LEU A 163 -0.38 -13.56 -4.56
N LYS A 164 0.94 -13.64 -4.69
CA LYS A 164 1.63 -14.80 -5.25
C LYS A 164 1.46 -16.02 -4.34
N ASN A 165 1.68 -15.87 -3.04
CA ASN A 165 1.47 -16.95 -2.08
C ASN A 165 0.00 -17.37 -2.04
N GLU A 166 -0.92 -16.42 -2.17
CA GLU A 166 -2.36 -16.66 -2.20
C GLU A 166 -2.79 -17.43 -3.45
N LEU A 167 -2.13 -17.19 -4.58
CA LEU A 167 -2.30 -18.00 -5.78
C LEU A 167 -1.82 -19.44 -5.58
N ASP A 168 -0.70 -19.63 -4.89
CA ASP A 168 -0.18 -20.96 -4.59
C ASP A 168 -1.09 -21.73 -3.60
N HIS A 169 -1.76 -21.04 -2.68
CA HIS A 169 -2.66 -21.65 -1.69
C HIS A 169 -4.07 -21.92 -2.22
N ASN A 170 -4.71 -20.91 -2.82
CA ASN A 170 -6.13 -20.92 -3.17
C ASN A 170 -6.37 -20.97 -4.70
N GLY A 171 -5.31 -21.04 -5.50
CA GLY A 171 -5.38 -21.26 -6.93
C GLY A 171 -6.06 -20.12 -7.68
N LYS A 172 -6.86 -20.48 -8.68
CA LYS A 172 -7.41 -19.52 -9.65
C LYS A 172 -8.38 -18.50 -9.03
N ASP A 173 -9.02 -18.81 -7.90
CA ASP A 173 -9.98 -17.90 -7.27
C ASP A 173 -9.30 -16.63 -6.74
N SER A 174 -8.02 -16.73 -6.36
CA SER A 174 -7.17 -15.63 -5.87
C SER A 174 -6.90 -14.56 -6.92
N TYR A 175 -7.10 -14.87 -8.21
CA TYR A 175 -6.85 -13.93 -9.31
C TYR A 175 -7.65 -12.64 -9.20
N LYS A 176 -8.86 -12.69 -8.64
CA LYS A 176 -9.69 -11.49 -8.46
C LYS A 176 -9.05 -10.46 -7.52
N LEU A 177 -8.10 -10.88 -6.68
CA LEU A 177 -7.39 -10.00 -5.74
C LEU A 177 -6.28 -9.19 -6.43
N PHE A 178 -5.74 -9.65 -7.57
CA PHE A 178 -4.72 -8.91 -8.32
C PHE A 178 -5.20 -7.58 -8.89
N LYS A 179 -6.52 -7.34 -8.94
CA LYS A 179 -7.08 -6.03 -9.32
C LYS A 179 -6.64 -4.88 -8.40
N PHE A 180 -6.24 -5.21 -7.15
CA PHE A 180 -5.82 -4.24 -6.15
C PHE A 180 -4.32 -3.91 -6.24
N LEU A 181 -3.59 -4.62 -7.10
CA LEU A 181 -2.15 -4.42 -7.29
C LEU A 181 -1.87 -3.25 -8.25
N SER A 182 -1.03 -2.32 -7.81
CA SER A 182 -0.49 -1.25 -8.66
C SER A 182 0.79 -1.71 -9.34
N ILE A 183 0.67 -2.14 -10.59
CA ILE A 183 1.81 -2.64 -11.40
C ILE A 183 2.88 -1.56 -11.58
N ALA A 184 2.48 -0.28 -11.58
CA ALA A 184 3.38 0.85 -11.77
C ALA A 184 4.43 0.99 -10.66
N ASP A 185 4.14 0.45 -9.49
CA ASP A 185 4.95 0.59 -8.28
C ASP A 185 5.73 -0.69 -7.97
N LEU A 186 5.60 -1.73 -8.83
CA LEU A 186 6.39 -2.94 -8.74
C LEU A 186 7.83 -2.70 -9.22
N ASN A 187 8.76 -3.46 -8.65
CA ASN A 187 10.11 -3.51 -9.20
C ASN A 187 10.17 -4.38 -10.48
N ASP A 188 11.31 -4.32 -11.16
CA ASP A 188 11.51 -5.01 -12.43
C ASP A 188 11.41 -6.54 -12.31
N SER A 189 11.92 -7.10 -11.21
CA SER A 189 11.89 -8.54 -10.95
C SER A 189 10.45 -9.02 -10.74
N GLU A 190 9.66 -8.28 -9.97
CA GLU A 190 8.26 -8.58 -9.70
C GLU A 190 7.40 -8.42 -10.94
N SER A 191 7.65 -7.38 -11.75
CA SER A 191 6.96 -7.17 -13.03
C SER A 191 7.18 -8.34 -13.99
N LEU A 192 8.40 -8.89 -14.04
CA LEU A 192 8.71 -10.08 -14.85
C LEU A 192 8.01 -11.33 -14.29
N GLN A 193 8.03 -11.53 -12.98
CA GLN A 193 7.33 -12.66 -12.35
C GLN A 193 5.82 -12.59 -12.59
N LEU A 194 5.23 -11.40 -12.46
CA LEU A 194 3.83 -11.16 -12.75
C LEU A 194 3.50 -11.54 -14.19
N LEU A 195 4.34 -11.15 -15.16
CA LEU A 195 4.19 -11.53 -16.56
C LEU A 195 4.22 -13.06 -16.76
N ASP A 196 5.12 -13.76 -16.08
CA ASP A 196 5.25 -15.20 -16.20
C ASP A 196 4.02 -15.93 -15.62
N ILE A 197 3.48 -15.46 -14.49
CA ILE A 197 2.20 -15.92 -13.94
C ILE A 197 1.08 -15.75 -14.99
N PHE A 198 1.02 -14.59 -15.65
CA PHE A 198 0.00 -14.34 -16.68
C PHE A 198 0.15 -15.23 -17.92
N LYS A 199 1.37 -15.50 -18.37
CA LYS A 199 1.61 -16.42 -19.50
C LYS A 199 1.19 -17.84 -19.17
N ALA A 200 1.44 -18.28 -17.94
CA ALA A 200 1.06 -19.61 -17.47
C ALA A 200 -0.48 -19.77 -17.37
N HIS A 201 -1.20 -18.67 -17.13
CA HIS A 201 -2.62 -18.69 -16.82
C HIS A 201 -3.42 -17.73 -17.70
N GLN A 202 -3.56 -18.03 -18.99
CA GLN A 202 -4.21 -17.12 -19.98
C GLN A 202 -5.65 -16.71 -19.62
N GLU A 203 -6.38 -17.54 -18.88
CA GLU A 203 -7.73 -17.28 -18.37
C GLU A 203 -7.80 -15.99 -17.52
N LEU A 204 -6.66 -15.57 -16.94
CA LEU A 204 -6.51 -14.33 -16.22
C LEU A 204 -6.84 -13.07 -17.01
N LYS A 205 -6.66 -13.11 -18.33
CA LYS A 205 -6.89 -11.96 -19.21
C LYS A 205 -8.35 -11.53 -19.22
N GLU A 206 -9.27 -12.44 -18.92
CA GLU A 206 -10.71 -12.17 -18.87
C GLU A 206 -11.15 -11.61 -17.52
N ILE A 207 -10.47 -12.02 -16.44
CA ILE A 207 -10.82 -11.67 -15.05
C ILE A 207 -10.23 -10.31 -14.66
N ILE A 208 -9.04 -10.00 -15.15
CA ILE A 208 -8.32 -8.80 -14.74
C ILE A 208 -8.37 -7.75 -15.85
N PRO A 209 -8.97 -6.56 -15.61
CA PRO A 209 -9.12 -5.52 -16.61
C PRO A 209 -7.81 -4.73 -16.83
N PHE A 210 -6.68 -5.42 -16.95
CA PHE A 210 -5.42 -4.81 -17.37
C PHE A 210 -5.21 -5.01 -18.87
N ASP A 211 -4.78 -3.95 -19.54
CA ASP A 211 -4.31 -4.05 -20.92
C ASP A 211 -2.88 -4.64 -20.92
N PHE A 212 -2.81 -5.96 -20.91
CA PHE A 212 -1.56 -6.73 -20.90
C PHE A 212 -0.65 -6.43 -22.09
N SER A 213 -1.21 -5.93 -23.20
CA SER A 213 -0.42 -5.49 -24.34
C SER A 213 0.53 -4.35 -23.96
N ILE A 214 0.12 -3.49 -23.02
CA ILE A 214 0.94 -2.38 -22.51
C ILE A 214 2.10 -2.92 -21.68
N ILE A 215 1.84 -3.88 -20.78
CA ILE A 215 2.88 -4.48 -19.93
C ILE A 215 3.90 -5.22 -20.80
N GLU A 216 3.44 -6.05 -21.74
CA GLU A 216 4.32 -6.74 -22.69
C GLU A 216 5.16 -5.75 -23.50
N THR A 217 4.56 -4.67 -24.00
CA THR A 217 5.26 -3.65 -24.79
C THR A 217 6.28 -2.90 -23.93
N LEU A 218 5.94 -2.54 -22.69
CA LEU A 218 6.86 -1.87 -21.77
C LEU A 218 8.05 -2.76 -21.41
N ILE A 219 7.82 -4.05 -21.15
CA ILE A 219 8.88 -5.01 -20.86
C ILE A 219 9.76 -5.24 -22.09
N LYS A 220 9.17 -5.42 -23.29
CA LYS A 220 9.91 -5.58 -24.55
C LYS A 220 10.77 -4.35 -24.87
N ASN A 221 10.21 -3.15 -24.76
CA ASN A 221 10.93 -1.90 -25.01
C ASN A 221 12.07 -1.70 -24.01
N LYS A 222 11.84 -2.01 -22.74
CA LYS A 222 12.87 -1.91 -21.70
C LYS A 222 13.99 -2.93 -21.91
N ALA A 223 13.66 -4.17 -22.27
CA ALA A 223 14.66 -5.20 -22.58
C ALA A 223 15.50 -4.84 -23.82
N ALA A 224 14.87 -4.34 -24.88
CA ALA A 224 15.56 -3.86 -26.08
C ALA A 224 16.53 -2.71 -25.75
N ALA A 225 16.08 -1.73 -24.97
CA ALA A 225 16.92 -0.60 -24.56
C ALA A 225 18.10 -1.02 -23.67
N ILE A 226 17.94 -2.05 -22.82
CA ILE A 226 19.04 -2.60 -22.01
C ILE A 226 20.10 -3.26 -22.90
N GLU A 227 19.70 -4.07 -23.88
CA GLU A 227 20.65 -4.75 -24.76
C GLU A 227 21.36 -3.75 -25.69
N GLU A 228 20.65 -2.74 -26.17
CA GLU A 228 21.24 -1.63 -26.92
C GLU A 228 22.28 -0.86 -26.08
N ASN A 229 21.97 -0.55 -24.82
CA ASN A 229 22.93 0.11 -23.90
C ASN A 229 24.20 -0.73 -23.70
N LYS A 230 24.05 -2.05 -23.57
CA LYS A 230 25.17 -3.00 -23.44
C LYS A 230 26.02 -3.06 -24.71
N SER A 231 25.40 -3.10 -25.88
CA SER A 231 26.09 -3.08 -27.18
C SER A 231 26.88 -1.78 -27.37
N LEU A 232 26.26 -0.62 -27.11
CA LEU A 232 26.93 0.68 -27.20
C LEU A 232 28.11 0.80 -26.24
N ARG A 233 28.00 0.26 -25.02
CA ARG A 233 29.12 0.22 -24.06
C ARG A 233 30.30 -0.62 -24.56
N GLN A 234 30.02 -1.75 -25.21
CA GLN A 234 31.06 -2.58 -25.83
C GLN A 234 31.73 -1.83 -26.99
N GLU A 235 30.95 -1.20 -27.86
CA GLU A 235 31.48 -0.41 -28.98
C GLU A 235 32.37 0.75 -28.50
N ILE A 236 31.95 1.49 -27.47
CA ILE A 236 32.76 2.53 -26.84
C ILE A 236 34.07 1.96 -26.30
N ALA A 237 34.04 0.80 -25.65
CA ALA A 237 35.25 0.16 -25.14
C ALA A 237 36.21 -0.23 -26.28
N THR A 238 35.69 -0.78 -27.38
CA THR A 238 36.49 -1.11 -28.58
C THR A 238 37.08 0.13 -29.23
N LEU A 239 36.30 1.20 -29.40
CA LEU A 239 36.77 2.47 -29.97
C LEU A 239 37.85 3.12 -29.10
N LYS A 240 37.70 3.10 -27.77
CA LYS A 240 38.74 3.58 -26.83
C LYS A 240 40.02 2.77 -26.93
N ALA A 241 39.91 1.44 -27.05
CA ALA A 241 41.07 0.57 -27.24
C ALA A 241 41.79 0.86 -28.58
N GLN A 242 41.05 1.04 -29.67
CA GLN A 242 41.60 1.39 -30.98
C GLN A 242 42.29 2.75 -30.97
N LEU A 243 41.69 3.74 -30.29
CA LEU A 243 42.28 5.07 -30.14
C LEU A 243 43.61 4.98 -29.38
N ASN A 244 43.63 4.29 -28.24
CA ASN A 244 44.84 4.12 -27.43
C ASN A 244 45.94 3.36 -28.19
N SER A 245 45.60 2.32 -28.97
CA SER A 245 46.61 1.62 -29.78
C SER A 245 47.18 2.50 -30.89
N LYS A 246 46.34 3.33 -31.53
CA LYS A 246 46.78 4.30 -32.55
C LYS A 246 47.71 5.34 -31.93
N ASP A 247 47.35 5.88 -30.77
CA ASP A 247 48.18 6.86 -30.05
C ASP A 247 49.54 6.26 -29.64
N LEU A 248 49.58 5.01 -29.16
CA LEU A 248 50.83 4.29 -28.87
C LEU A 248 51.69 4.07 -30.12
N THR A 249 51.08 3.64 -31.23
CA THR A 249 51.80 3.40 -32.50
C THR A 249 52.41 4.70 -33.05
N ILE A 250 51.71 5.82 -32.91
CA ILE A 250 52.23 7.13 -33.31
C ILE A 250 53.39 7.53 -32.40
N THR A 251 53.26 7.32 -31.08
CA THR A 251 54.32 7.63 -30.12
C THR A 251 55.59 6.84 -30.43
N GLU A 252 55.47 5.52 -30.68
CA GLU A 252 56.58 4.65 -31.06
C GLU A 252 57.24 5.08 -32.40
N LYS A 253 56.45 5.42 -33.43
CA LYS A 253 56.99 5.90 -34.72
C LYS A 253 57.71 7.25 -34.60
N VAL A 254 57.25 8.14 -33.71
CA VAL A 254 57.91 9.41 -33.42
C VAL A 254 59.25 9.17 -32.73
N ASP A 255 59.30 8.26 -31.75
CA ASP A 255 60.53 7.91 -31.02
C ASP A 255 61.57 7.21 -31.91
N GLU A 256 61.12 6.50 -32.95
CA GLU A 256 61.99 5.81 -33.93
C GLU A 256 62.43 6.70 -35.13
N ASN A 257 62.09 7.99 -35.18
CA ASN A 257 62.38 8.89 -36.32
C ASN A 257 61.86 8.37 -37.68
N GLN A 258 60.80 7.56 -37.68
CA GLN A 258 60.20 7.08 -38.93
C GLN A 258 59.35 8.18 -39.58
N HIS A 259 59.35 8.26 -40.91
CA HIS A 259 58.52 9.22 -41.63
C HIS A 259 57.04 8.86 -41.45
N ILE A 260 56.34 9.68 -40.66
CA ILE A 260 54.91 9.60 -40.45
C ILE A 260 54.20 10.32 -41.61
N ASP A 261 53.28 9.63 -42.29
CA ASP A 261 52.34 10.28 -43.21
C ASP A 261 51.21 10.94 -42.40
N GLY A 262 51.58 12.02 -41.72
CA GLY A 262 50.76 12.64 -40.67
C GLY A 262 49.38 13.06 -41.14
N LYS A 263 49.16 13.27 -42.44
CA LYS A 263 47.86 13.66 -42.97
C LYS A 263 46.84 12.51 -42.93
N ASN A 264 47.26 11.28 -43.20
CA ASN A 264 46.38 10.11 -43.19
C ASN A 264 46.06 9.66 -41.76
N GLU A 265 47.06 9.62 -40.88
CA GLU A 265 46.89 9.19 -39.49
C GLU A 265 46.07 10.21 -38.66
N ILE A 266 46.24 11.51 -38.90
CA ILE A 266 45.40 12.56 -38.30
C ILE A 266 43.94 12.43 -38.75
N ASN A 267 43.69 12.12 -40.03
CA ASN A 267 42.34 11.94 -40.55
C ASN A 267 41.65 10.70 -39.95
N GLU A 268 42.38 9.61 -39.74
CA GLU A 268 41.85 8.41 -39.10
C GLU A 268 41.54 8.62 -37.61
N ILE A 269 42.40 9.33 -36.88
CA ILE A 269 42.13 9.69 -35.47
C ILE A 269 40.94 10.63 -35.38
N ALA A 270 40.84 11.62 -36.27
CA ALA A 270 39.69 12.52 -36.33
C ALA A 270 38.38 11.75 -36.61
N ALA A 271 38.41 10.77 -37.53
CA ALA A 271 37.27 9.92 -37.84
C ALA A 271 36.87 9.01 -36.65
N LEU A 272 37.84 8.43 -35.94
CA LEU A 272 37.58 7.63 -34.73
C LEU A 272 37.02 8.46 -33.59
N LYS A 273 37.54 9.68 -33.36
CA LYS A 273 37.01 10.62 -32.36
C LYS A 273 35.59 11.05 -32.70
N ALA A 274 35.29 11.32 -33.97
CA ALA A 274 33.94 11.66 -34.42
C ALA A 274 32.95 10.52 -34.16
N LYS A 275 33.33 9.27 -34.50
CA LYS A 275 32.52 8.09 -34.20
C LYS A 275 32.30 7.90 -32.70
N LEU A 276 33.34 8.05 -31.88
CA LEU A 276 33.23 7.92 -30.42
C LEU A 276 32.24 8.94 -29.83
N ILE A 277 32.33 10.20 -30.25
CA ILE A 277 31.40 11.26 -29.83
C ILE A 277 29.96 10.92 -30.24
N GLU A 278 29.76 10.40 -31.45
CA GLU A 278 28.45 10.00 -31.94
C GLU A 278 27.85 8.84 -31.13
N THR A 279 28.65 7.81 -30.84
CA THR A 279 28.21 6.64 -30.05
C THR A 279 27.94 7.03 -28.59
N GLU A 280 28.74 7.91 -27.99
CA GLU A 280 28.49 8.46 -26.65
C GLU A 280 27.21 9.31 -26.62
N LYS A 281 26.92 10.05 -27.69
CA LYS A 281 25.65 10.79 -27.83
C LYS A 281 24.45 9.84 -27.89
N LYS A 282 24.51 8.80 -28.72
CA LYS A 282 23.45 7.77 -28.80
C LYS A 282 23.21 7.08 -27.46
N LEU A 283 24.29 6.74 -26.73
CA LEU A 283 24.19 6.15 -25.40
C LEU A 283 23.45 7.07 -24.42
N ASN A 284 23.75 8.38 -24.46
CA ASN A 284 23.07 9.36 -23.62
C ASN A 284 21.59 9.50 -23.99
N GLU A 285 21.26 9.52 -25.28
CA GLU A 285 19.87 9.57 -25.77
C GLU A 285 19.05 8.36 -25.28
N VAL A 286 19.56 7.14 -25.47
CA VAL A 286 18.92 5.91 -24.99
C VAL A 286 18.76 5.90 -23.47
N THR A 287 19.77 6.39 -22.74
CA THR A 287 19.72 6.47 -21.26
C THR A 287 18.65 7.48 -20.81
N GLN A 288 18.54 8.63 -21.48
CA GLN A 288 17.48 9.60 -21.21
C GLN A 288 16.09 9.07 -21.57
N GLU A 289 15.95 8.31 -22.67
CA GLU A 289 14.69 7.67 -23.04
C GLU A 289 14.25 6.61 -22.03
N LEU A 290 15.17 5.80 -21.51
CA LEU A 290 14.93 4.86 -20.40
C LEU A 290 14.44 5.60 -19.15
N GLN A 291 15.03 6.74 -18.82
CA GLN A 291 14.61 7.57 -17.70
C GLN A 291 13.21 8.16 -17.93
N LYS A 292 12.91 8.58 -19.16
CA LYS A 292 11.59 9.11 -19.56
C LYS A 292 10.52 8.03 -19.58
N THR A 293 10.81 6.82 -20.07
CA THR A 293 9.85 5.71 -20.02
C THR A 293 9.54 5.33 -18.58
N LYS A 294 10.55 5.29 -17.70
CA LYS A 294 10.34 5.11 -16.25
C LYS A 294 9.38 6.15 -15.66
N ASN A 295 9.56 7.43 -16.01
CA ASN A 295 8.70 8.52 -15.52
C ASN A 295 7.31 8.54 -16.19
N ASN A 296 7.22 8.18 -17.47
CA ASN A 296 5.96 8.14 -18.21
C ASN A 296 5.08 6.98 -17.78
N VAL A 297 5.66 5.82 -17.44
CA VAL A 297 4.92 4.72 -16.80
C VAL A 297 4.28 5.20 -15.50
N HIS A 298 5.01 5.95 -14.67
CA HIS A 298 4.47 6.55 -13.45
C HIS A 298 3.29 7.50 -13.74
N SER A 299 3.40 8.38 -14.75
CA SER A 299 2.36 9.36 -15.09
C SER A 299 1.14 8.78 -15.84
N SER A 300 1.32 7.73 -16.67
CA SER A 300 0.26 7.09 -17.45
C SER A 300 -0.64 6.24 -16.56
N SER A 301 -0.02 5.60 -15.57
CA SER A 301 -0.70 4.83 -14.53
C SER A 301 -1.52 5.76 -13.64
N GLN A 302 -0.96 6.90 -13.20
CA GLN A 302 -1.68 7.93 -12.45
C GLN A 302 -2.82 8.58 -13.25
N ARG A 303 -2.64 8.85 -14.56
CA ARG A 303 -3.69 9.45 -15.40
C ARG A 303 -4.84 8.50 -15.71
N ARG A 304 -4.62 7.18 -15.82
CA ARG A 304 -5.72 6.22 -16.01
C ARG A 304 -6.41 5.84 -14.70
N VAL A 305 -5.72 5.86 -13.56
CA VAL A 305 -6.37 5.82 -12.23
C VAL A 305 -7.32 7.01 -12.10
N PHE A 306 -6.92 8.21 -12.54
CA PHE A 306 -7.81 9.38 -12.55
C PHE A 306 -9.03 9.26 -13.48
N CYS A 307 -8.90 8.58 -14.64
CA CYS A 307 -10.05 8.35 -15.52
C CYS A 307 -11.00 7.25 -15.02
N PHE A 308 -10.56 6.35 -14.15
CA PHE A 308 -11.42 5.32 -13.55
C PHE A 308 -11.94 5.65 -12.15
N CYS A 309 -11.41 6.70 -11.50
CA CYS A 309 -11.99 7.29 -10.29
C CYS A 309 -13.28 8.11 -10.56
N ILE A 310 -13.80 8.16 -11.80
CA ILE A 310 -15.19 8.56 -12.04
C ILE A 310 -16.10 7.39 -11.65
N ASN A 311 -16.30 7.31 -10.33
CA ASN A 311 -17.38 6.68 -9.59
C ASN A 311 -18.38 5.82 -10.43
N PRO A 312 -18.52 4.50 -10.19
CA PRO A 312 -19.53 3.68 -10.89
C PRO A 312 -20.98 4.14 -10.67
N VAL A 313 -21.22 5.09 -9.74
CA VAL A 313 -22.50 5.80 -9.60
C VAL A 313 -22.75 6.78 -10.77
N PHE A 314 -21.71 7.40 -11.35
CA PHE A 314 -21.84 8.31 -12.49
C PHE A 314 -22.11 7.58 -13.81
N SER A 315 -21.56 6.37 -13.98
CA SER A 315 -21.83 5.49 -15.13
C SER A 315 -23.30 5.04 -15.17
N LYS A 316 -23.88 4.67 -14.02
CA LYS A 316 -25.31 4.33 -13.93
C LYS A 316 -26.23 5.55 -14.14
N PHE A 317 -25.81 6.74 -13.73
CA PHE A 317 -26.58 7.97 -13.97
C PHE A 317 -26.60 8.36 -15.45
N LEU A 318 -25.48 8.28 -16.17
CA LEU A 318 -25.41 8.61 -17.59
C LEU A 318 -26.13 7.58 -18.48
N CYS A 319 -26.07 6.29 -18.14
CA CYS A 319 -26.80 5.25 -18.88
C CYS A 319 -28.32 5.37 -18.70
N SER A 320 -28.78 5.75 -17.49
CA SER A 320 -30.20 6.00 -17.21
C SER A 320 -30.71 7.29 -17.86
N TYR A 321 -29.87 8.33 -17.94
CA TYR A 321 -30.22 9.60 -18.60
C TYR A 321 -30.33 9.45 -20.12
N PHE A 322 -29.47 8.65 -20.75
CA PHE A 322 -29.55 8.35 -22.18
C PHE A 322 -30.76 7.50 -22.54
N TYR A 323 -31.16 6.56 -21.67
CA TYR A 323 -32.36 5.75 -21.90
C TYR A 323 -33.65 6.60 -21.80
N TYR A 324 -33.69 7.56 -20.87
CA TYR A 324 -34.85 8.45 -20.71
C TYR A 324 -35.02 9.40 -21.90
N TYR A 325 -33.93 9.93 -22.46
CA TYR A 325 -33.99 10.80 -23.64
C TYR A 325 -34.28 10.04 -24.94
N CYS A 326 -33.80 8.81 -25.11
CA CYS A 326 -34.18 7.98 -26.26
C CYS A 326 -35.64 7.55 -26.21
N CYS A 327 -36.22 7.29 -25.02
CA CYS A 327 -37.65 7.00 -24.90
C CYS A 327 -38.55 8.22 -25.15
N LEU A 328 -38.12 9.44 -24.79
CA LEU A 328 -38.87 10.66 -25.09
C LEU A 328 -38.82 11.04 -26.58
N PHE A 329 -37.74 10.71 -27.29
CA PHE A 329 -37.62 11.01 -28.73
C PHE A 329 -38.46 10.06 -29.61
N CYS A 330 -38.75 8.85 -29.15
CA CYS A 330 -39.66 7.91 -29.83
C CYS A 330 -41.16 8.19 -29.60
N LEU A 331 -41.51 9.17 -28.75
CA LEU A 331 -42.91 9.58 -28.50
C LEU A 331 -43.32 10.84 -29.29
N PHE A 332 -42.40 11.44 -30.05
CA PHE A 332 -42.63 12.66 -30.84
C PHE A 332 -42.28 12.51 -32.33
N LEU A 333 -42.22 11.27 -32.84
CA LEU A 333 -42.14 10.96 -34.28
C LEU A 333 -43.34 10.13 -34.71
#